data_AF-A0A2R4ZMT7-F1
#
_entry.id   AF-A0A2R4ZMT7-F1
#
_cell.length_a   1.000
_cell.length_b   1.000
_cell.length_c   1.000
_cell.angle_alpha   90.00
_cell.angle_beta   90.00
_cell.angle_gamma   90.00
#
_symmetry.space_group_name_H-M   'P 1'
#
loop_
_entity.id
_entity.type
_entity.pdbx_description
1 polymer ?
#
loop_
_entity_poly.entity_id
_entity_poly.type
_entity_poly.pdbx_seq_one_letter_code
_entity_poly.pdbx_strand_id
1 'polypeptide(L)'
;MILLSVRKAIRDYFGRDPGEAGVVFVKAGRGVLGYVELGSRIIKINADAYRSFIDAEGVDASTEYLFVVMLHEYLHIMGILDEREVRRISMDIVERVFGKGSRASRIAEMLADPRDLILRRLGKTPSPYI
;
A
#
# COMPACT_ATOMS: atom_id res chain seq x y z
N MET A 1 -6.70 -13.30 6.09
CA MET A 1 -6.67 -13.57 4.63
C MET A 1 -5.93 -12.48 3.85
N ILE A 2 -6.32 -11.19 3.90
CA ILE A 2 -5.64 -10.11 3.12
C ILE A 2 -4.19 -9.87 3.54
N LEU A 3 -3.90 -9.79 4.85
CA LEU A 3 -2.54 -9.58 5.35
C LEU A 3 -1.55 -10.68 4.91
N LEU A 4 -2.02 -11.93 4.78
CA LEU A 4 -1.21 -13.03 4.24
C LEU A 4 -0.94 -12.83 2.74
N SER A 5 -1.91 -12.33 1.97
CA SER A 5 -1.70 -11.96 0.58
C SER A 5 -0.69 -10.82 0.43
N VAL A 6 -0.74 -9.81 1.31
CA VAL A 6 0.24 -8.72 1.36
C VAL A 6 1.64 -9.26 1.67
N ARG A 7 1.79 -10.06 2.73
CA ARG A 7 3.08 -10.71 3.08
C ARG A 7 3.61 -11.55 1.92
N LYS A 8 2.75 -12.31 1.24
CA LYS A 8 3.13 -13.10 0.06
C LYS A 8 3.63 -12.18 -1.05
N ALA A 9 2.90 -11.12 -1.38
CA ALA A 9 3.28 -10.19 -2.44
C ALA A 9 4.64 -9.51 -2.16
N ILE A 10 4.89 -9.13 -0.91
CA ILE A 10 6.18 -8.57 -0.49
C ILE A 10 7.29 -9.62 -0.61
N ARG A 11 7.05 -10.85 -0.14
CA ARG A 11 8.01 -11.95 -0.27
C ARG A 11 8.34 -12.25 -1.73
N ASP A 12 7.34 -12.28 -2.58
CA ASP A 12 7.52 -12.54 -4.01
C ASP A 12 8.30 -11.39 -4.70
N TYR A 13 8.16 -10.15 -4.22
CA TYR A 13 8.89 -8.99 -4.75
C TYR A 13 10.35 -8.91 -4.27
N PHE A 14 10.60 -9.14 -2.97
CA PHE A 14 11.94 -8.99 -2.37
C PHE A 14 12.73 -10.30 -2.29
N GLY A 15 12.12 -11.45 -2.56
CA GLY A 15 12.77 -12.77 -2.49
C GLY A 15 13.10 -13.25 -1.07
N ARG A 16 12.58 -12.59 -0.02
CA ARG A 16 12.78 -12.97 1.38
C ARG A 16 11.51 -12.79 2.20
N ASP A 17 11.33 -13.61 3.22
CA ASP A 17 10.19 -13.50 4.13
C ASP A 17 10.29 -12.20 4.95
N PRO A 18 9.30 -11.30 4.87
CA PRO A 18 9.37 -10.02 5.57
C PRO A 18 8.96 -10.11 7.06
N GLY A 19 8.69 -11.33 7.55
CA GLY A 19 8.30 -11.62 8.93
C GLY A 19 6.79 -11.54 9.13
N GLU A 20 6.35 -11.46 10.39
CA GLU A 20 4.93 -11.34 10.74
C GLU A 20 4.56 -9.90 11.07
N ALA A 21 3.33 -9.52 10.79
CA ALA A 21 2.74 -8.26 11.26
C ALA A 21 1.33 -8.53 11.77
N GLY A 22 0.86 -7.68 12.67
CA GLY A 22 -0.54 -7.62 13.06
C GLY A 22 -1.27 -6.49 12.36
N VAL A 23 -2.60 -6.54 12.34
CA VAL A 23 -3.45 -5.45 11.84
C VAL A 23 -4.55 -5.18 12.85
N VAL A 24 -4.82 -3.92 13.10
CA VAL A 24 -5.97 -3.46 13.89
C VAL A 24 -6.64 -2.26 13.21
N PHE A 25 -7.95 -2.11 13.41
CA PHE A 25 -8.65 -0.89 13.04
C PHE A 25 -8.63 0.09 14.21
N VAL A 26 -8.34 1.35 13.93
CA VAL A 26 -8.32 2.45 14.91
C VAL A 26 -9.04 3.67 14.35
N LYS A 27 -9.39 4.60 15.23
CA LYS A 27 -9.74 5.96 14.79
C LYS A 27 -8.46 6.78 14.67
N ALA A 28 -8.33 7.53 13.57
CA ALA A 28 -7.20 8.42 13.33
C ALA A 28 -7.67 9.74 12.69
N GLY A 29 -6.76 10.70 12.59
CA GLY A 29 -7.05 12.02 12.00
C GLY A 29 -7.53 11.93 10.54
N ARG A 30 -8.23 12.98 10.10
CA ARG A 30 -8.65 13.12 8.70
C ARG A 30 -7.41 13.11 7.79
N GLY A 31 -7.50 12.41 6.67
CA GLY A 31 -6.41 12.28 5.70
C GLY A 31 -5.40 11.16 5.98
N VAL A 32 -5.49 10.48 7.13
CA VAL A 32 -4.67 9.29 7.44
C VAL A 32 -5.43 8.04 6.99
N LEU A 33 -4.84 7.22 6.12
CA LEU A 33 -5.44 5.94 5.69
C LEU A 33 -5.01 4.77 6.60
N GLY A 34 -3.74 4.77 6.98
CA GLY A 34 -3.14 3.86 7.94
C GLY A 34 -1.87 4.48 8.50
N TYR A 35 -1.30 3.81 9.50
CA TYR A 35 0.04 4.11 10.01
C TYR A 35 0.63 2.93 10.77
N VAL A 36 1.94 2.94 10.93
CA VAL A 36 2.70 2.09 11.87
C VAL A 36 3.51 2.99 12.80
N GLU A 37 3.52 2.66 14.09
CA GLU A 37 4.42 3.30 15.05
C GLU A 37 5.84 2.78 14.89
N LEU A 38 6.84 3.65 15.07
CA LEU A 38 8.24 3.26 14.98
C LEU A 38 8.55 2.09 15.92
N GLY A 39 9.15 1.03 15.37
CA GLY A 39 9.47 -0.19 16.12
C GLY A 39 8.29 -1.15 16.34
N SER A 40 7.07 -0.75 16.00
CA SER A 40 5.90 -1.62 16.01
C SER A 40 5.81 -2.46 14.75
N ARG A 41 5.18 -3.63 14.87
CA ARG A 41 4.80 -4.49 13.74
C ARG A 41 3.28 -4.60 13.60
N ILE A 42 2.55 -3.65 14.17
CA ILE A 42 1.09 -3.57 14.12
C ILE A 42 0.68 -2.45 13.18
N ILE A 43 0.09 -2.83 12.05
CA ILE A 43 -0.50 -1.91 11.08
C ILE A 43 -1.84 -1.43 11.65
N LYS A 44 -1.99 -0.11 11.76
CA LYS A 44 -3.22 0.53 12.22
C LYS A 44 -3.95 1.09 11.00
N ILE A 45 -5.10 0.51 10.66
CA ILE A 45 -5.96 1.01 9.57
C ILE A 45 -6.95 2.01 10.14
N ASN A 46 -7.11 3.16 9.49
CA ASN A 46 -8.10 4.14 9.91
C ASN A 46 -9.51 3.66 9.54
N ALA A 47 -10.31 3.33 10.55
CA ALA A 47 -11.67 2.81 10.39
C ALA A 47 -12.59 3.82 9.70
N ASP A 48 -12.43 5.11 9.97
CA ASP A 48 -13.28 6.15 9.39
C ASP A 48 -12.94 6.35 7.90
N ALA A 49 -11.64 6.36 7.55
CA ALA A 49 -11.21 6.44 6.15
C ALA A 49 -11.62 5.20 5.36
N TYR A 50 -11.47 4.00 5.94
CA TYR A 50 -11.94 2.76 5.35
C TYR A 50 -13.45 2.80 5.10
N ARG A 51 -14.26 3.14 6.11
CA ARG A 51 -15.72 3.21 5.96
C ARG A 51 -16.12 4.23 4.89
N SER A 52 -15.56 5.44 4.91
CA SER A 52 -15.86 6.45 3.89
C SER A 52 -15.50 5.99 2.47
N PHE A 53 -14.41 5.25 2.30
CA PHE A 53 -14.05 4.69 1.01
C PHE A 53 -15.06 3.63 0.55
N ILE A 54 -15.46 2.73 1.44
CA ILE A 54 -16.45 1.68 1.14
C ILE A 54 -17.83 2.25 0.84
N ASP A 55 -18.26 3.28 1.57
CA ASP A 55 -19.52 3.96 1.33
C ASP A 55 -19.56 4.61 -0.08
N ALA A 56 -18.40 5.04 -0.60
CA ALA A 56 -18.28 5.67 -1.91
C ALA A 56 -18.11 4.65 -3.05
N GLU A 57 -17.27 3.63 -2.87
CA GLU A 57 -16.82 2.72 -3.93
C GLU A 57 -17.54 1.36 -3.93
N GLY A 58 -18.26 1.03 -2.85
CA GLY A 58 -18.91 -0.27 -2.64
C GLY A 58 -18.10 -1.23 -1.77
N VAL A 59 -18.80 -2.17 -1.12
CA VAL A 59 -18.20 -3.18 -0.22
C VAL A 59 -17.23 -4.11 -0.94
N ASP A 60 -17.47 -4.36 -2.22
CA ASP A 60 -16.63 -5.14 -3.11
C ASP A 60 -15.24 -4.50 -3.34
N ALA A 61 -15.06 -3.21 -3.05
CA ALA A 61 -13.78 -2.51 -3.09
C ALA A 61 -12.89 -2.72 -1.85
N SER A 62 -13.39 -3.42 -0.83
CA SER A 62 -12.70 -3.63 0.46
C SER A 62 -11.36 -4.30 0.30
N THR A 63 -11.28 -5.33 -0.55
CA THR A 63 -10.07 -6.13 -0.69
C THR A 63 -8.92 -5.29 -1.24
N GLU A 64 -9.18 -4.51 -2.28
CA GLU A 64 -8.22 -3.66 -2.95
C GLU A 64 -7.75 -2.51 -2.06
N TYR A 65 -8.68 -1.85 -1.36
CA TYR A 65 -8.33 -0.79 -0.41
C TYR A 65 -7.42 -1.31 0.69
N LEU A 66 -7.84 -2.38 1.37
CA LEU A 66 -7.10 -2.94 2.48
C LEU A 66 -5.74 -3.47 2.03
N PHE A 67 -5.66 -4.08 0.85
CA PHE A 67 -4.39 -4.53 0.30
C PHE A 67 -3.41 -3.36 0.12
N VAL A 68 -3.83 -2.26 -0.53
CA VAL A 68 -2.95 -1.12 -0.83
C VAL A 68 -2.49 -0.44 0.45
N VAL A 69 -3.40 -0.15 1.39
CA VAL A 69 -3.03 0.50 2.66
C VAL A 69 -2.14 -0.41 3.51
N MET A 70 -2.48 -1.70 3.66
CA MET A 70 -1.63 -2.62 4.41
C MET A 70 -0.26 -2.77 3.77
N LEU A 71 -0.17 -2.86 2.43
CA LEU A 71 1.11 -2.94 1.73
C LEU A 71 2.00 -1.74 2.02
N HIS A 72 1.46 -0.52 1.91
CA HIS A 72 2.18 0.73 2.19
C HIS A 72 2.80 0.69 3.59
N GLU A 73 1.98 0.40 4.60
CA GLU A 73 2.42 0.35 5.99
C GLU A 73 3.39 -0.82 6.28
N TYR A 74 3.23 -1.94 5.58
CA TYR A 74 4.13 -3.08 5.71
C TYR A 74 5.53 -2.77 5.16
N LEU A 75 5.63 -1.96 4.10
CA LEU A 75 6.92 -1.51 3.59
C LEU A 75 7.65 -0.61 4.60
N HIS A 76 6.93 0.17 5.39
CA HIS A 76 7.51 0.88 6.54
C HIS A 76 8.00 -0.07 7.64
N ILE A 77 7.27 -1.15 7.94
CA ILE A 77 7.75 -2.22 8.85
C ILE A 77 9.05 -2.85 8.35
N MET A 78 9.23 -2.94 7.02
CA MET A 78 10.46 -3.44 6.39
C MET A 78 11.63 -2.45 6.43
N GLY A 79 11.43 -1.26 6.99
CA GLY A 79 12.46 -0.23 7.13
C GLY A 79 12.58 0.72 5.93
N ILE A 80 11.64 0.67 4.97
CA ILE A 80 11.59 1.64 3.87
C ILE A 80 10.86 2.88 4.39
N LEU A 81 11.62 3.95 4.68
CA LEU A 81 11.08 5.15 5.30
C LEU A 81 10.80 6.29 4.31
N ASP A 82 11.43 6.26 3.14
CA ASP A 82 11.16 7.26 2.11
C ASP A 82 9.79 7.02 1.48
N GLU A 83 8.88 7.99 1.67
CA GLU A 83 7.50 7.92 1.20
C GLU A 83 7.40 7.68 -0.31
N ARG A 84 8.28 8.30 -1.10
CA ARG A 84 8.24 8.17 -2.55
C ARG A 84 8.66 6.76 -2.96
N GLU A 85 9.68 6.20 -2.34
CA GLU A 85 10.11 4.82 -2.58
C GLU A 85 9.03 3.81 -2.15
N VAL A 86 8.37 4.00 -1.00
CA VAL A 86 7.24 3.17 -0.56
C VAL A 86 6.11 3.21 -1.59
N ARG A 87 5.73 4.39 -2.08
CA ARG A 87 4.66 4.54 -3.08
C ARG A 87 5.03 3.91 -4.41
N ARG A 88 6.29 4.08 -4.85
CA ARG A 88 6.82 3.48 -6.08
C ARG A 88 6.75 1.95 -6.02
N ILE A 89 7.26 1.35 -4.94
CA ILE A 89 7.22 -0.10 -4.72
C ILE A 89 5.77 -0.59 -4.57
N SER A 90 4.92 0.17 -3.87
CA SER A 90 3.50 -0.17 -3.73
C SER A 90 2.81 -0.26 -5.08
N MET A 91 3.01 0.71 -5.98
CA MET A 91 2.50 0.64 -7.35
C MET A 91 2.99 -0.60 -8.09
N ASP A 92 4.30 -0.86 -8.06
CA ASP A 92 4.89 -2.01 -8.76
C ASP A 92 4.31 -3.34 -8.27
N ILE A 93 4.16 -3.52 -6.96
CA ILE A 93 3.60 -4.74 -6.36
C ILE A 93 2.11 -4.85 -6.70
N VAL A 94 1.34 -3.77 -6.54
CA VAL A 94 -0.10 -3.77 -6.81
C VAL A 94 -0.41 -4.11 -8.26
N GLU A 95 0.34 -3.55 -9.22
CA GLU A 95 0.18 -3.88 -10.63
C GLU A 95 0.52 -5.34 -10.94
N ARG A 96 1.53 -5.92 -10.28
CA ARG A 96 1.87 -7.35 -10.42
C ARG A 96 0.78 -8.26 -9.88
N VAL A 97 0.10 -7.86 -8.80
CA VAL A 97 -0.91 -8.68 -8.13
C VAL A 97 -2.30 -8.54 -8.78
N PHE A 98 -2.72 -7.31 -9.09
CA PHE A 98 -4.08 -7.01 -9.56
C PHE A 98 -4.15 -6.65 -11.05
N GLY A 99 -3.02 -6.43 -11.70
CA GLY A 99 -2.95 -5.93 -13.07
C GLY A 99 -3.05 -4.40 -13.14
N LYS A 100 -2.48 -3.85 -14.22
CA LYS A 100 -2.56 -2.42 -14.53
C LYS A 100 -4.02 -2.01 -14.82
N GLY A 101 -4.42 -0.83 -14.35
CA GLY A 101 -5.79 -0.30 -14.53
C GLY A 101 -6.85 -0.92 -13.62
N SER A 102 -6.48 -1.90 -12.78
CA SER A 102 -7.37 -2.42 -11.74
C SER A 102 -7.75 -1.36 -10.70
N ARG A 103 -8.79 -1.61 -9.92
CA ARG A 103 -9.19 -0.74 -8.81
C ARG A 103 -8.03 -0.52 -7.82
N ALA A 104 -7.34 -1.58 -7.42
CA ALA A 104 -6.16 -1.48 -6.55
C ALA A 104 -5.06 -0.60 -7.16
N SER A 105 -4.76 -0.78 -8.46
CA SER A 105 -3.75 0.02 -9.15
C SER A 105 -4.12 1.50 -9.18
N ARG A 106 -5.41 1.85 -9.39
CA ARG A 106 -5.87 3.24 -9.30
C ARG A 106 -5.72 3.83 -7.90
N ILE A 107 -6.00 3.06 -6.85
CA ILE A 107 -5.77 3.50 -5.46
C ILE A 107 -4.27 3.78 -5.24
N ALA A 108 -3.39 2.86 -5.67
CA ALA A 108 -1.95 3.04 -5.55
C ALA A 108 -1.44 4.27 -6.34
N GLU A 109 -1.97 4.51 -7.56
CA GLU A 109 -1.65 5.69 -8.36
C GLU A 109 -2.11 7.00 -7.69
N MET A 110 -3.27 7.02 -7.03
CA MET A 110 -3.75 8.19 -6.29
C MET A 110 -2.83 8.57 -5.11
N LEU A 111 -2.12 7.59 -4.54
CA LEU A 111 -1.16 7.81 -3.46
C LEU A 111 0.24 8.14 -3.97
N ALA A 112 0.53 7.87 -5.24
CA ALA A 112 1.86 7.99 -5.83
C ALA A 112 2.37 9.43 -5.95
N ASP A 113 3.69 9.58 -6.06
CA ASP A 113 4.29 10.86 -6.42
C ASP A 113 3.95 11.19 -7.89
N PRO A 114 3.43 12.40 -8.18
CA PRO A 114 3.09 12.81 -9.55
C PRO A 114 4.25 12.67 -10.54
N ARG A 115 5.51 12.85 -10.09
CA ARG A 115 6.70 12.72 -10.93
C ARG A 115 6.88 11.29 -11.42
N ASP A 116 6.59 10.31 -10.58
CA ASP A 116 6.73 8.89 -10.92
C ASP A 116 5.64 8.45 -11.90
N LEU A 117 4.43 9.00 -11.78
CA LEU A 117 3.36 8.80 -12.75
C LEU A 117 3.74 9.37 -14.13
N ILE A 118 4.35 10.57 -14.17
CA ILE A 118 4.83 11.17 -15.42
C ILE A 118 5.92 10.30 -16.05
N LEU A 119 6.93 9.88 -15.29
CA LEU A 119 8.00 9.02 -15.79
C LEU A 119 7.45 7.71 -16.36
N ARG A 120 6.53 7.05 -15.63
CA ARG A 120 5.88 5.81 -16.08
C ARG A 120 5.07 6.02 -17.36
N ARG A 121 4.36 7.15 -17.51
CA ARG A 121 3.64 7.50 -18.75
C ARG A 121 4.59 7.72 -19.94
N LEU A 122 5.80 8.20 -19.68
CA LEU A 122 6.86 8.35 -20.68
C LEU A 122 7.61 7.04 -20.96
N GLY A 123 7.16 5.90 -20.41
CA GLY A 123 7.84 4.61 -20.55
C GLY A 123 9.17 4.53 -19.81
N LYS A 124 9.43 5.45 -18.87
CA LYS A 124 10.64 5.48 -18.04
C LYS A 124 10.35 4.87 -16.67
N THR A 125 11.31 4.12 -16.16
CA THR A 125 11.27 3.63 -14.79
C THR A 125 11.76 4.73 -13.85
N PRO A 126 11.00 5.08 -12.78
CA PRO A 126 11.50 6.00 -11.77
C PRO A 126 12.77 5.42 -11.13
N SER A 127 13.81 6.25 -10.97
CA SER A 127 15.02 5.80 -10.29
C SER A 127 14.69 5.47 -8.84
N PRO A 128 15.07 4.29 -8.32
CA PRO A 128 15.08 4.07 -6.89
C PRO A 128 15.98 5.11 -6.20
N TYR A 129 15.58 5.53 -5.00
CA TYR A 129 16.36 6.45 -4.15
C TYR A 129 17.26 5.71 -3.15
N ILE A 130 17.60 4.44 -3.44
CA ILE A 130 18.46 3.58 -2.60
C ILE A 130 19.93 3.79 -2.96
#